data_AF-A0A950SG74-F1
#
_entry.id   AF-A0A950SG74-F1
#
_cell.length_a   1.000
_cell.length_b   1.000
_cell.length_c   1.000
_cell.angle_alpha   90.00
_cell.angle_beta   90.00
_cell.angle_gamma   90.00
#
_symmetry.space_group_name_H-M   'P 1'
#
loop_
_entity.id
_entity.type
_entity.pdbx_description
1 polymer ?
#
loop_
_entity_poly.entity_id
_entity_poly.type
_entity_poly.pdbx_seq_one_letter_code
_entity_poly.pdbx_strand_id
1 'polypeptide(L)' 'MAPANDDGEDRTRCTPCRGTGRVTSGLDGTPHEVSCPWCGGTGRFQPGRDAQRGPAERPPGDPRPAGRT' A
#
# COMPACT_ATOMS: atom_id res chain seq x y z
N MET A 1 -18.88 25.69 -22.49
CA MET A 1 -18.00 24.56 -22.14
C MET A 1 -17.04 25.02 -21.05
N ALA A 2 -17.15 24.48 -19.83
CA ALA A 2 -16.13 24.69 -18.80
C ALA A 2 -14.87 23.88 -19.16
N PRO A 3 -13.65 24.37 -18.86
CA PRO A 3 -12.46 23.56 -19.04
C PRO A 3 -12.55 22.33 -18.13
N ALA A 4 -12.37 21.14 -18.69
CA ALA A 4 -12.15 19.95 -17.90
C ALA A 4 -10.89 20.23 -17.07
N ASN A 5 -11.04 20.32 -15.75
CA ASN A 5 -9.89 20.35 -14.86
C ASN A 5 -9.11 19.05 -15.15
N ASP A 6 -7.98 19.18 -15.82
CA ASP A 6 -6.91 18.20 -15.80
C ASP A 6 -6.32 18.22 -14.39
N ASP A 7 -7.14 17.81 -13.43
CA ASP A 7 -6.68 17.35 -12.12
C ASP A 7 -6.04 15.99 -12.40
N GLY A 8 -4.90 16.04 -13.09
CA GLY A 8 -4.02 14.90 -13.22
C GLY A 8 -3.55 14.59 -11.82
N GLU A 9 -4.39 13.92 -11.03
CA GLU A 9 -3.99 13.17 -9.84
C GLU A 9 -2.67 12.55 -10.24
N ASP A 10 -1.59 13.10 -9.69
CA ASP A 10 -0.25 12.86 -10.21
C ASP A 10 -0.12 11.36 -10.33
N ARG A 11 -0.23 10.80 -11.55
CA ARG A 11 -0.45 9.36 -11.74
C ARG A 11 0.75 8.55 -11.23
N THR A 12 1.80 9.27 -10.87
CA THR A 12 3.00 8.77 -10.22
C THR A 12 2.87 8.64 -8.71
N ARG A 13 1.90 9.29 -8.05
CA ARG A 13 1.63 9.18 -6.61
C ARG A 13 0.87 7.89 -6.31
N CYS A 14 1.28 7.20 -5.25
CA CYS A 14 0.53 6.07 -4.74
C CYS A 14 -0.76 6.56 -4.08
N THR A 15 -1.91 6.29 -4.72
CA THR A 15 -3.23 6.69 -4.21
C THR A 15 -3.55 6.11 -2.82
N PRO A 16 -3.29 4.81 -2.53
CA PRO A 16 -3.60 4.22 -1.21
C PRO A 16 -2.94 4.93 -0.01
N CYS A 17 -1.65 5.26 -0.11
CA CYS A 17 -0.95 6.00 0.95
C CYS A 17 -0.93 7.51 0.72
N ARG A 18 -1.57 8.01 -0.34
CA ARG A 18 -1.54 9.42 -0.75
C ARG A 18 -0.13 9.98 -0.82
N GLY A 19 0.85 9.19 -1.25
CA GLY A 19 2.23 9.64 -1.40
C GLY A 19 3.12 9.60 -0.16
N THR A 20 2.61 9.20 1.01
CA THR A 20 3.43 9.15 2.24
C THR A 20 4.35 7.93 2.32
N GLY A 21 4.02 6.87 1.57
CA GLY A 21 4.68 5.57 1.70
C GLY A 21 4.17 4.72 2.88
N ARG A 22 3.29 5.26 3.74
CA ARG A 22 2.76 4.55 4.91
C ARG A 22 1.23 4.50 4.91
N VAL A 23 0.68 3.47 5.52
CA VAL A 23 -0.76 3.35 5.78
C VAL A 23 -0.97 2.94 7.24
N THR A 24 -2.10 3.35 7.81
CA THR A 24 -2.51 2.87 9.13
C THR A 24 -3.10 1.48 9.01
N SER A 25 -2.58 0.56 9.81
CA SER A 25 -3.11 -0.78 10.03
C SER A 25 -3.83 -0.84 11.37
N GLY A 26 -4.87 -1.65 11.42
CA GLY A 26 -5.55 -2.06 12.65
C GLY A 26 -5.66 -3.58 12.76
N LEU A 27 -4.76 -4.33 12.10
CA LEU A 27 -4.86 -5.79 12.00
C LEU A 27 -4.76 -6.49 13.36
N ASP A 28 -3.99 -5.95 14.30
CA ASP A 28 -3.86 -6.42 15.69
C ASP A 28 -4.89 -5.79 16.65
N GLY A 29 -5.80 -4.96 16.15
CA GLY A 29 -6.78 -4.22 16.95
C GLY A 29 -6.28 -2.85 17.45
N THR A 30 -4.99 -2.54 17.31
CA THR A 30 -4.43 -1.22 17.64
C THR A 30 -4.01 -0.47 16.38
N PRO A 31 -4.51 0.75 16.13
CA PRO A 31 -4.06 1.56 15.01
C PRO A 31 -2.56 1.86 15.09
N HIS A 32 -1.81 1.48 14.06
CA HIS A 32 -0.39 1.80 13.94
C HIS A 32 0.05 1.90 12.47
N GLU A 33 1.19 2.52 12.18
CA GLU A 33 1.61 2.74 10.79
C GLU A 33 2.52 1.63 10.26
N VAL A 34 2.25 1.20 9.04
CA VAL A 34 3.06 0.21 8.31
C VAL A 34 3.45 0.69 6.92
N SER A 35 4.46 0.04 6.35
CA SER A 35 4.88 0.30 4.97
C SER A 35 3.74 0.00 4.01
N CYS A 36 3.37 0.96 3.16
CA CYS A 36 2.27 0.80 2.23
C CYS A 36 2.50 -0.40 1.30
N PRO A 37 1.65 -1.45 1.34
CA PRO A 37 1.87 -2.68 0.58
C PRO A 37 1.59 -2.49 -0.91
N TRP A 38 1.05 -1.36 -1.36
CA TRP A 38 0.89 -1.05 -2.78
C TRP A 38 2.16 -0.46 -3.40
N CYS A 39 2.82 0.49 -2.72
CA CYS A 39 4.02 1.16 -3.25
C CYS A 39 5.35 0.70 -2.64
N GLY A 40 5.32 -0.13 -1.59
CA GLY A 40 6.50 -0.68 -0.94
C GLY A 40 7.24 0.37 -0.10
N GLY A 41 6.52 1.40 0.35
CA GLY A 41 7.11 2.52 1.10
C GLY A 41 7.55 3.71 0.24
N THR A 42 7.52 3.62 -1.09
CA THR A 42 8.07 4.68 -1.96
C THR A 42 7.19 5.92 -2.07
N GLY A 43 5.90 5.83 -1.72
CA GLY A 43 4.92 6.89 -1.97
C GLY A 43 4.56 7.05 -3.44
N ARG A 44 5.16 6.27 -4.36
CA ARG A 44 4.89 6.34 -5.80
C ARG A 44 4.14 5.12 -6.29
N PHE A 45 3.31 5.29 -7.31
CA PHE A 45 2.69 4.18 -8.00
C PHE A 45 3.77 3.26 -8.56
N GLN A 46 3.64 1.95 -8.33
CA GLN A 46 4.59 0.93 -8.78
C GLN A 46 3.85 -0.06 -9.69
N PRO A 47 3.99 0.07 -11.03
CA PRO A 47 3.31 -0.85 -11.95
C PRO A 47 3.79 -2.29 -11.73
N GLY A 48 2.87 -3.24 -11.78
CA GLY A 48 3.17 -4.67 -11.61
C GLY A 48 3.40 -5.13 -10.18
N ARG A 49 3.32 -4.25 -9.17
CA ARG A 49 3.44 -4.64 -7.77
C ARG A 49 2.10 -5.15 -7.23
N ASP A 50 2.09 -6.42 -6.84
CA ASP A 50 0.96 -7.05 -6.15
C ASP A 50 1.09 -6.86 -4.63
N ALA A 51 0.17 -6.10 -4.05
CA ALA A 51 0.10 -5.84 -2.62
C ALA A 51 -0.19 -7.09 -1.78
N GLN A 52 -0.81 -8.12 -2.37
CA GLN A 52 -1.17 -9.36 -1.69
C GLN A 52 -0.01 -10.35 -1.62
N ARG A 53 0.96 -10.26 -2.54
CA ARG A 53 2.16 -11.10 -2.55
C ARG A 53 3.15 -10.77 -1.43
N GLY A 54 3.22 -9.50 -1.04
CA GLY A 54 4.09 -8.99 0.03
C GLY A 54 3.32 -8.07 0.97
N PRO A 55 2.44 -8.63 1.82
CA PRO A 55 1.60 -7.84 2.71
C PRO A 55 2.47 -7.06 3.71
N ALA A 56 1.97 -5.90 4.14
CA ALA A 56 2.69 -5.01 5.05
C ALA A 56 2.88 -5.61 6.43
N GLU A 57 1.92 -6.44 6.85
CA GLU A 57 1.90 -7.14 8.13
C GLU A 57 1.28 -8.51 7.97
N ARG A 58 1.47 -9.35 8.98
CA ARG A 58 0.86 -10.67 9.07
C ARG A 58 -0.05 -10.73 10.28
N PRO A 59 -1.18 -11.44 10.18
CA PRO A 59 -2.03 -11.64 11.33
C PRO A 59 -1.26 -12.45 12.40
N PRO A 60 -1.44 -12.12 13.69
CA PRO A 60 -0.82 -12.88 14.77
C PRO A 60 -1.27 -14.34 14.72
N GLY A 61 -0.30 -15.26 14.83
CA GLY A 61 -0.57 -16.70 14.81
C GLY A 61 -0.78 -17.34 13.43
N ASP A 62 -0.60 -16.61 12.32
CA ASP A 62 -0.69 -17.18 10.97
C ASP A 62 0.39 -18.29 10.77
N PRO A 63 -0.01 -19.57 10.69
CA PRO A 63 0.93 -20.69 10.73
C PRO A 63 1.51 -21.02 9.34
N ARG A 64 1.32 -20.14 8.33
CA ARG A 64 1.82 -20.42 6.98
C ARG A 64 3.34 -20.63 7.03
N PRO A 65 3.86 -21.77 6.55
CA PRO A 65 5.30 -22.01 6.51
C PRO A 65 5.96 -21.01 5.58
N ALA A 66 7.10 -20.48 6.02
CA ALA A 66 7.94 -19.58 5.23
C ALA A 66 8.47 -20.31 3.99
N GLY A 67 7.73 -20.27 2.90
CA GLY A 67 8.12 -20.87 1.63
C GLY A 67 7.88 -22.37 1.57
N ARG A 68 7.06 -22.80 0.60
CA ARG A 68 7.23 -24.11 -0.01
C ARG A 68 8.26 -23.89 -1.13
N THR A 69 9.49 -24.34 -0.91
CA THR A 69 10.57 -24.40 -1.91
C THR A 69 10.18 -25.37 -3.02
#